data_AF-A0A1E3VTA6-F1
#
_entry.id   AF-A0A1E3VTA6-F1
#
_cell.length_a   1.000
_cell.length_b   1.000
_cell.length_c   1.000
_cell.angle_alpha   90.00
_cell.angle_beta   90.00
_cell.angle_gamma   90.00
#
_symmetry.space_group_name_H-M   'P 1'
#
loop_
_entity.id
_entity.type
_entity.pdbx_description
1 polymer ?
#
loop_
_entity_poly.entity_id
_entity_poly.type
_entity_poly.pdbx_seq_one_letter_code
_entity_poly.pdbx_strand_id
1 'polypeptide(L)'
;MVQGATAQAGCVGLSGTADGFDRPTAVSRAQNALATAIADFKAQKRLGAISVSAMRAKPQPYWRDSVSSELYQKPDVVTSKSYTVCWSGVVSPSVCTSGAKVCW
;
A
#
# COMPACT_ATOMS: atom_id res chain seq x y z
N MET A 1 14.18 -13.41 38.14
CA MET A 1 13.37 -12.28 37.68
C MET A 1 12.99 -12.56 36.23
N VAL A 2 11.70 -12.65 35.93
CA VAL A 2 11.18 -12.94 34.57
C VAL A 2 11.52 -11.75 33.66
N GLN A 3 12.34 -11.99 32.63
CA GLN A 3 12.51 -11.08 31.51
C GLN A 3 11.24 -11.15 30.66
N GLY A 4 10.29 -10.25 30.91
CA GLY A 4 9.20 -9.99 30.00
C GLY A 4 9.79 -9.48 28.69
N ALA A 5 9.60 -10.24 27.61
CA ALA A 5 9.96 -9.81 26.27
C ALA A 5 9.29 -8.46 26.00
N THR A 6 10.09 -7.43 25.76
CA THR A 6 9.57 -6.15 25.26
C THR A 6 8.84 -6.44 23.95
N ALA A 7 7.54 -6.21 23.90
CA ALA A 7 6.80 -6.19 22.64
C ALA A 7 7.59 -5.28 21.68
N GLN A 8 8.01 -5.82 20.54
CA GLN A 8 8.78 -5.08 19.55
C GLN A 8 7.87 -4.01 18.97
N ALA A 9 7.78 -2.84 19.61
CA ALA A 9 6.92 -1.77 19.13
C ALA A 9 7.57 -1.13 17.90
N GLY A 10 6.94 -1.25 16.74
CA GLY A 10 7.51 -0.80 15.47
C GLY A 10 6.44 -0.35 14.49
N CYS A 11 6.79 0.53 13.58
CA CYS A 11 5.93 0.92 12.47
C CYS A 11 6.66 0.74 11.14
N VAL A 12 5.96 0.22 10.14
CA VAL A 12 6.47 0.06 8.78
C VAL A 12 5.45 0.57 7.76
N GLY A 13 5.94 1.18 6.68
CA GLY A 13 5.12 1.49 5.52
C GLY A 13 5.07 0.28 4.61
N LEU A 14 3.86 -0.19 4.29
CA LEU A 14 3.61 -1.22 3.29
C LEU A 14 2.86 -0.63 2.11
N SER A 15 3.07 -1.21 0.94
CA SER A 15 2.42 -0.80 -0.29
C SER A 15 2.05 -2.01 -1.13
N GLY A 16 0.95 -1.89 -1.86
CA GLY A 16 0.55 -2.82 -2.92
C GLY A 16 0.29 -2.05 -4.21
N THR A 17 0.93 -2.46 -5.29
CA THR A 17 0.74 -1.87 -6.62
C THR A 17 0.03 -2.87 -7.53
N ALA A 18 -0.97 -2.42 -8.26
CA ALA A 18 -1.62 -3.22 -9.28
C ALA A 18 -2.13 -2.33 -10.42
N ASP A 19 -2.27 -2.94 -11.59
CA ASP A 19 -2.84 -2.32 -12.76
C ASP A 19 -4.22 -2.90 -13.11
N GLY A 20 -4.91 -2.20 -14.00
CA GLY A 20 -6.22 -2.58 -14.49
C GLY A 20 -6.55 -1.93 -15.81
N PHE A 21 -7.52 -2.52 -16.51
CA PHE A 21 -8.07 -1.97 -17.74
C PHE A 21 -8.84 -0.66 -17.49
N ASP A 22 -9.37 -0.50 -16.27
CA ASP A 22 -10.02 0.70 -15.76
C ASP A 22 -9.52 1.04 -14.36
N ARG A 23 -9.72 2.30 -13.97
CA ARG A 23 -9.28 2.83 -12.67
C ARG A 23 -9.94 2.13 -11.47
N PRO A 24 -11.27 1.92 -11.40
CA PRO A 24 -11.90 1.16 -10.32
C PRO A 24 -11.27 -0.21 -10.09
N THR A 25 -11.01 -0.95 -11.17
CA THR A 25 -10.37 -2.26 -11.14
C THR A 25 -8.93 -2.17 -10.61
N ALA A 26 -8.14 -1.20 -11.10
CA ALA A 26 -6.77 -0.98 -10.64
C ALA A 26 -6.72 -0.59 -9.14
N VAL A 27 -7.64 0.27 -8.67
CA VAL A 27 -7.77 0.64 -7.26
C VAL A 27 -8.09 -0.58 -6.40
N SER A 28 -9.10 -1.36 -6.78
CA SER A 28 -9.52 -2.55 -6.02
C SER A 28 -8.38 -3.56 -5.91
N ARG A 29 -7.69 -3.84 -7.02
CA ARG A 29 -6.53 -4.75 -7.04
C ARG A 29 -5.38 -4.23 -6.20
N ALA A 30 -5.08 -2.94 -6.25
CA ALA A 30 -4.00 -2.34 -5.46
C ALA A 30 -4.30 -2.40 -3.95
N GLN A 31 -5.55 -2.18 -3.56
CA GLN A 31 -5.99 -2.30 -2.16
C GLN A 31 -5.93 -3.75 -1.68
N ASN A 32 -6.32 -4.72 -2.51
CA ASN A 32 -6.18 -6.13 -2.21
C ASN A 32 -4.70 -6.54 -2.07
N ALA A 33 -3.83 -6.08 -2.97
CA ALA A 33 -2.39 -6.34 -2.88
C ALA A 33 -1.78 -5.78 -1.57
N LEU A 34 -2.21 -4.58 -1.15
CA LEU A 34 -1.82 -4.01 0.13
C LEU A 34 -2.33 -4.85 1.31
N ALA A 35 -3.58 -5.30 1.27
CA ALA A 35 -4.15 -6.15 2.32
C ALA A 35 -3.38 -7.48 2.46
N THR A 36 -3.02 -8.11 1.34
CA THR A 36 -2.17 -9.31 1.31
C THR A 36 -0.79 -9.02 1.90
N ALA A 37 -0.13 -7.92 1.50
CA ALA A 37 1.17 -7.53 2.05
C ALA A 37 1.14 -7.32 3.57
N ILE A 38 0.05 -6.74 4.11
CA ILE A 38 -0.14 -6.58 5.55
C ILE A 38 -0.33 -7.94 6.25
N ALA A 39 -1.14 -8.83 5.67
CA ALA A 39 -1.37 -10.16 6.21
C ALA A 39 -0.08 -11.00 6.24
N ASP A 40 0.68 -10.97 5.14
CA ASP A 40 1.98 -11.64 5.03
C ASP A 40 2.98 -11.08 6.04
N PHE A 41 3.06 -9.75 6.18
CA PHE A 41 3.92 -9.11 7.17
C PHE A 41 3.56 -9.54 8.60
N LYS A 42 2.27 -9.56 8.94
CA LYS A 42 1.78 -10.02 10.24
C LYS A 42 2.16 -11.47 10.50
N ALA A 43 1.99 -12.36 9.51
CA ALA A 43 2.33 -13.77 9.61
C ALA A 43 3.84 -13.99 9.76
N GLN A 44 4.65 -13.34 8.92
CA GLN A 44 6.11 -13.42 8.94
C GLN A 44 6.71 -12.95 10.26
N LYS A 45 6.18 -11.85 10.82
CA LYS A 45 6.62 -11.29 12.10
C LYS A 45 5.93 -11.91 13.31
N ARG A 46 5.01 -12.86 13.11
CA ARG A 46 4.20 -13.51 14.16
C ARG A 46 3.52 -12.49 15.09
N LEU A 47 3.02 -11.40 14.52
CA LEU A 47 2.43 -10.30 15.26
C LEU A 47 0.98 -10.61 15.65
N GLY A 48 0.59 -10.20 16.86
CA GLY A 48 -0.78 -10.31 17.35
C GLY A 48 -1.68 -9.20 16.80
N ALA A 49 -2.02 -8.23 17.65
CA ALA A 49 -2.75 -7.05 17.22
C ALA A 49 -1.83 -6.10 16.44
N ILE A 50 -2.33 -5.55 15.34
CA ILE A 50 -1.65 -4.51 14.57
C ILE A 50 -2.63 -3.35 14.35
N SER A 51 -2.11 -2.14 14.29
CA SER A 51 -2.84 -0.96 13.85
C SER A 51 -2.48 -0.64 12.40
N VAL A 52 -3.48 -0.35 11.58
CA VAL A 52 -3.31 0.00 10.17
C VAL A 52 -3.91 1.37 9.94
N SER A 53 -3.12 2.28 9.37
CA SER A 53 -3.56 3.62 9.01
C SER A 53 -3.15 3.95 7.58
N ALA A 54 -3.95 4.75 6.88
CA ALA A 54 -3.62 5.20 5.55
C ALA A 54 -2.30 5.99 5.54
N MET A 55 -1.40 5.61 4.64
CA MET A 55 -0.15 6.32 4.42
C MET A 55 0.07 6.43 2.93
N ARG A 56 0.35 7.65 2.46
CA ARG A 56 0.64 7.88 1.04
C ARG A 56 1.91 7.12 0.67
N ALA A 57 1.75 6.04 -0.08
CA ALA A 57 2.88 5.37 -0.71
C ALA A 57 3.43 6.26 -1.82
N LYS A 58 4.77 6.30 -1.95
CA LYS A 58 5.36 6.78 -3.20
C LYS A 58 4.86 5.87 -4.33
N PRO A 59 4.48 6.42 -5.49
CA PRO A 59 4.28 5.59 -6.68
C PRO A 59 5.52 4.73 -6.86
N GLN A 60 5.32 3.44 -7.15
CA GLN A 60 6.40 2.53 -7.50
C GLN A 60 6.19 2.11 -8.96
N PRO A 61 6.57 2.94 -9.95
CA PRO A 61 6.48 2.56 -11.34
C PRO A 61 7.48 1.43 -11.61
N TYR A 62 7.08 0.44 -12.41
CA TYR A 62 7.94 -0.72 -12.69
C TYR A 62 9.24 -0.34 -13.46
N TRP A 63 9.21 0.71 -14.30
CA TRP A 63 10.34 1.12 -15.15
C TRP A 63 10.71 2.61 -15.07
N ARG A 64 10.19 3.38 -14.09
CA ARG A 64 10.51 4.82 -13.93
C ARG A 64 10.73 5.16 -12.47
N ASP A 65 11.58 6.15 -12.22
CA ASP A 65 11.83 6.66 -10.86
C ASP A 65 10.69 7.54 -10.33
N SER A 66 9.90 8.12 -11.23
CA SER A 66 8.79 8.99 -10.88
C SER A 66 7.68 8.99 -11.94
N VAL A 67 6.50 9.42 -11.51
CA VAL A 67 5.33 9.64 -12.37
C VAL A 67 5.19 11.14 -12.56
N SER A 68 5.20 11.60 -13.82
CA SER A 68 4.92 13.01 -14.16
C SER A 68 3.56 13.44 -13.64
N SER A 69 3.44 14.70 -13.20
CA SER A 69 2.21 15.22 -12.58
C SER A 69 0.96 15.06 -13.45
N GLU A 70 1.11 15.18 -14.78
CA GLU A 70 0.06 15.00 -15.79
C GLU A 70 -0.47 13.57 -15.93
N LEU A 71 0.29 12.57 -15.49
CA LEU A 71 -0.12 11.16 -15.60
C LEU A 71 -0.96 10.72 -14.41
N TYR A 72 -1.01 11.50 -13.33
CA TYR A 72 -1.82 11.13 -12.16
C TYR A 72 -3.31 11.22 -12.46
N GLN A 73 -4.00 10.15 -12.12
CA GLN A 73 -5.45 10.04 -12.23
C GLN A 73 -6.07 10.44 -10.90
N LYS A 74 -6.45 11.72 -10.78
CA LYS A 74 -7.15 12.26 -9.61
C LYS A 74 -8.66 11.94 -9.65
N PRO A 75 -9.36 11.93 -8.49
CA PRO A 75 -8.84 12.10 -7.13
C PRO A 75 -8.06 10.89 -6.61
N ASP A 76 -7.23 11.07 -5.58
CA ASP A 76 -6.67 9.93 -4.85
C ASP A 76 -7.80 9.24 -4.06
N VAL A 77 -7.72 7.91 -3.89
CA VAL A 77 -8.72 7.16 -3.12
C VAL A 77 -8.17 6.92 -1.73
N VAL A 78 -8.71 7.61 -0.73
CA VAL A 78 -8.24 7.56 0.65
C VAL A 78 -9.31 6.93 1.54
N THR A 79 -8.92 5.91 2.30
CA THR A 79 -9.76 5.29 3.33
C THR A 79 -9.07 5.43 4.69
N SER A 80 -9.67 4.92 5.77
CA SER A 80 -8.98 4.86 7.06
C SER A 80 -7.76 3.93 7.05
N LYS A 81 -7.72 2.97 6.12
CA LYS A 81 -6.71 1.89 6.08
C LYS A 81 -5.74 1.98 4.91
N SER A 82 -6.03 2.78 3.89
CA SER A 82 -5.22 2.85 2.68
C SER A 82 -5.26 4.24 2.04
N TYR A 83 -4.14 4.64 1.47
CA TYR A 83 -4.05 5.78 0.57
C TYR A 83 -3.65 5.27 -0.82
N THR A 84 -4.55 5.39 -1.78
CA THR A 84 -4.35 4.91 -3.15
C THR A 84 -4.11 6.06 -4.11
N VAL A 85 -2.96 6.07 -4.77
CA VAL A 85 -2.63 6.96 -5.88
C VAL A 85 -2.70 6.17 -7.18
N CYS A 86 -3.26 6.76 -8.23
CA CYS A 86 -3.34 6.14 -9.55
C CYS A 86 -2.69 7.02 -10.60
N TRP A 87 -2.16 6.39 -11.65
CA TRP A 87 -1.59 7.07 -12.80
C TRP A 87 -1.75 6.23 -14.07
N SER A 88 -1.64 6.88 -15.23
CA SER A 88 -1.66 6.20 -16.51
C SER A 88 -0.32 5.48 -16.76
N GLY A 89 -0.37 4.17 -16.96
CA GLY A 89 0.79 3.37 -17.33
C GLY A 89 1.09 3.45 -18.82
N VAL A 90 2.23 2.86 -19.24
CA VAL A 90 2.59 2.75 -20.67
C VAL A 90 1.91 1.54 -21.31
N VAL A 91 1.78 0.44 -20.56
CA VAL A 91 1.13 -0.80 -21.03
C VAL A 91 -0.33 -0.85 -20.58
N SER A 92 -0.55 -0.67 -19.27
CA SER A 92 -1.90 -0.66 -18.71
C SER A 92 -2.43 0.77 -18.59
N PRO A 93 -3.70 1.03 -18.94
CA PRO A 93 -4.28 2.37 -18.93
C PRO A 93 -4.38 2.96 -17.52
N SER A 94 -4.44 2.11 -16.49
CA SER A 94 -4.46 2.55 -15.09
C SER A 94 -3.55 1.68 -14.23
N VAL A 95 -2.64 2.32 -13.51
CA VAL A 95 -1.78 1.70 -12.50
C VAL A 95 -2.01 2.42 -11.18
N CYS A 96 -2.25 1.68 -10.11
CA CYS A 96 -2.50 2.25 -8.79
C CYS A 96 -1.59 1.64 -7.73
N THR A 97 -1.09 2.47 -6.82
CA THR A 97 -0.40 2.03 -5.61
C THR A 97 -1.20 2.43 -4.39
N SER A 98 -1.55 1.45 -3.56
CA SER A 98 -2.13 1.66 -2.25
C SER A 98 -1.05 1.55 -1.19
N GLY A 99 -1.00 2.51 -0.26
CA GLY A 99 -0.09 2.50 0.89
C GLY A 99 -0.79 2.50 2.23
N ALA A 100 -0.18 1.85 3.22
CA ALA A 100 -0.57 1.92 4.62
C ALA A 100 0.64 1.91 5.54
N LYS A 101 0.48 2.53 6.71
CA LYS A 101 1.38 2.39 7.84
C LYS A 101 0.81 1.34 8.77
N VAL A 102 1.59 0.29 9.01
CA VAL A 102 1.29 -0.76 9.97
C VAL A 102 2.15 -0.56 11.20
N CYS A 103 1.55 -0.52 12.38
CA CYS A 103 2.25 -0.47 13.66
C CYS A 103 1.84 -1.66 14.53
N TRP A 104 2.78 -2.17 15.33
CA TRP A 104 2.60 -3.29 16.24
C TRP A 104 3.40 -3.06 17.51
#